data_AF-E9PVI7-F1
#
_entry.id   AF-E9PVI7-F1
#
_cell.length_a   1.000
_cell.length_b   1.000
_cell.length_c   1.000
_cell.angle_alpha   90.00
_cell.angle_beta   90.00
_cell.angle_gamma   90.00
#
_symmetry.space_group_name_H-M   'P 1'
#
loop_
_entity.id
_entity.type
_entity.pdbx_description
1 polymer ?
#
loop_
_entity_poly.entity_id
_entity_poly.type
_entity_poly.pdbx_seq_one_letter_code
_entity_poly.pdbx_strand_id
1 'polypeptide(L)'
;MSTTTGPEAAPKPSAKSIYEQRKRYSTVVMADVSQYHVNHLVTFCLGEEDGVHTVEDASRKLAVMDSQGRVWAQEMLLRVSPSQVTLLDPVSK
;
A
#
# COMPACT_ATOMS: atom_id res chain seq x y z
N MET A 1 -35.69 -25.51 -18.99
CA MET A 1 -35.50 -24.37 -18.08
C MET A 1 -34.15 -24.57 -17.42
N SER A 2 -33.14 -23.80 -17.84
CA SER A 2 -31.76 -23.97 -17.36
C SER A 2 -31.50 -22.90 -16.30
N THR A 3 -31.35 -23.31 -15.05
CA THR A 3 -31.03 -22.42 -13.94
C THR A 3 -29.57 -22.02 -14.00
N THR A 4 -29.30 -20.76 -14.31
CA THR A 4 -27.98 -20.13 -14.17
C THR A 4 -27.66 -19.96 -12.69
N THR A 5 -26.74 -20.75 -12.15
CA THR A 5 -26.08 -20.51 -10.86
C THR A 5 -25.23 -19.25 -10.95
N GLY A 6 -25.63 -18.20 -10.23
CA GLY A 6 -24.85 -16.97 -10.08
C GLY A 6 -23.55 -17.20 -9.28
N PRO A 7 -22.61 -16.23 -9.31
CA PRO A 7 -21.32 -16.39 -8.67
C PRO A 7 -21.48 -16.54 -7.15
N GLU A 8 -20.86 -17.58 -6.61
CA GLU A 8 -20.85 -17.91 -5.19
C GLU A 8 -20.25 -16.74 -4.40
N ALA A 9 -21.03 -16.17 -3.48
CA ALA A 9 -20.61 -15.03 -2.68
C ALA A 9 -19.44 -15.47 -1.77
N ALA A 10 -18.34 -14.71 -1.79
CA ALA A 10 -17.20 -14.95 -0.91
C ALA A 10 -17.67 -15.10 0.55
N PRO A 11 -17.16 -16.10 1.29
CA PRO A 11 -17.63 -16.40 2.63
C PRO A 11 -17.46 -15.17 3.53
N LYS A 12 -18.54 -14.80 4.21
CA LYS A 12 -18.55 -13.66 5.13
C LYS A 12 -17.53 -13.91 6.25
N PRO A 13 -16.64 -12.95 6.54
CA PRO A 13 -15.64 -13.13 7.59
C PRO A 13 -16.33 -13.35 8.94
N SER A 14 -15.78 -14.27 9.73
CA SER A 14 -16.32 -14.60 11.06
C SER A 14 -16.28 -13.38 12.00
N ALA A 15 -17.17 -13.35 13.00
CA ALA A 15 -17.14 -12.31 14.03
C ALA A 15 -15.76 -12.24 14.73
N LYS A 16 -15.11 -13.39 14.94
CA LYS A 16 -13.76 -13.48 15.52
C LYS A 16 -12.70 -12.83 14.63
N SER A 17 -12.70 -13.13 13.33
CA SER A 17 -11.73 -12.53 12.40
C SER A 17 -11.92 -11.02 12.25
N ILE A 18 -13.18 -10.55 12.23
CA ILE A 18 -13.48 -9.12 12.22
C ILE A 18 -12.99 -8.45 13.52
N TYR A 19 -13.23 -9.07 14.68
CA TYR A 19 -12.77 -8.55 15.97
C TYR A 19 -11.24 -8.46 16.04
N GLU A 20 -10.52 -9.53 15.68
CA GLU A 20 -9.06 -9.54 15.72
C GLU A 20 -8.45 -8.52 14.74
N GLN A 21 -9.03 -8.39 13.54
CA GLN A 21 -8.60 -7.37 12.58
C GLN A 21 -8.79 -5.95 13.15
N ARG A 22 -9.96 -5.67 13.74
CA ARG A 22 -10.25 -4.36 14.35
C ARG A 22 -9.35 -4.08 15.55
N LYS A 23 -9.12 -5.08 16.41
CA LYS A 23 -8.22 -4.98 17.57
C LYS A 23 -6.80 -4.65 17.13
N ARG A 24 -6.28 -5.40 16.16
CA ARG A 24 -4.93 -5.17 15.60
C ARG A 24 -4.82 -3.78 14.97
N TYR A 25 -5.82 -3.36 14.20
CA TYR A 25 -5.83 -2.02 13.60
C TYR A 25 -5.88 -0.91 14.65
N SER A 26 -6.71 -1.06 15.70
CA SER A 26 -6.80 -0.09 16.80
C SER A 26 -5.47 0.09 17.53
N THR A 27 -4.76 -1.00 17.84
CA THR A 27 -3.45 -0.92 18.50
C THR A 27 -2.40 -0.25 17.59
N VAL A 28 -2.43 -0.54 16.29
CA VAL A 28 -1.47 0.03 15.32
C VAL A 28 -1.74 1.51 15.06
N VAL A 29 -2.99 1.97 15.06
CA VAL A 29 -3.33 3.39 14.83
C VAL A 29 -3.14 4.26 16.08
N MET A 30 -3.26 3.69 17.28
CA MET A 30 -3.09 4.41 18.54
C MET A 30 -1.67 4.34 19.10
N ALA A 31 -0.75 3.59 18.48
CA ALA A 31 0.64 3.53 18.91
C ALA A 31 1.38 4.79 18.46
N ASP A 32 2.24 5.32 19.33
CA ASP A 32 3.14 6.43 18.98
C ASP A 32 4.06 6.07 17.81
N VAL A 33 4.41 4.78 17.67
CA VAL A 33 5.21 4.27 16.55
C VAL A 33 4.54 3.05 15.94
N SER A 34 4.30 3.12 14.63
CA SER A 34 3.65 2.06 13.85
C SER A 34 4.55 1.62 12.70
N GLN A 35 4.48 0.34 12.34
CA GLN A 35 5.33 -0.25 11.31
C GLN A 35 4.53 -1.08 10.32
N TYR A 36 4.87 -0.96 9.03
CA TYR A 36 4.17 -1.59 7.92
C TYR A 36 5.17 -2.14 6.91
N HIS A 37 4.96 -3.37 6.45
CA HIS A 37 5.65 -3.88 5.27
C HIS A 37 5.04 -3.23 4.03
N VAL A 38 5.89 -2.65 3.19
CA VAL A 38 5.51 -2.00 1.93
C VAL A 38 6.44 -2.43 0.82
N ASN A 39 5.97 -2.31 -0.43
CA ASN A 39 6.84 -2.37 -1.60
C ASN A 39 7.09 -0.94 -2.08
N HIS A 40 8.32 -0.46 -1.95
CA HIS A 40 8.76 0.73 -2.66
C HIS A 40 8.83 0.40 -4.16
N LEU A 41 8.29 1.29 -4.99
CA LEU A 41 8.21 1.09 -6.44
C LEU A 41 9.17 2.02 -7.20
N VAL A 42 9.12 3.31 -6.85
CA VAL A 42 9.90 4.34 -7.52
C VAL A 42 9.96 5.61 -6.66
N THR A 43 11.05 6.36 -6.82
CA THR A 43 11.15 7.77 -6.42
C THR A 43 11.62 8.55 -7.64
N PHE A 44 10.95 9.64 -7.98
CA PHE A 44 11.34 10.49 -9.10
C PHE A 44 11.18 11.97 -8.75
N CYS A 45 11.99 12.82 -9.40
CA CYS A 45 11.95 14.26 -9.21
C CYS A 45 10.71 14.90 -9.88
N LEU A 46 10.23 16.00 -9.31
CA LEU A 46 9.18 16.84 -9.88
C LEU A 46 9.78 18.18 -10.27
N GLY A 47 9.82 18.47 -11.56
CA GLY A 47 10.08 19.81 -12.12
C GLY A 47 8.81 20.43 -12.68
N GLU A 48 8.79 21.76 -12.83
CA GLU A 48 7.64 22.51 -13.38
C GLU A 48 7.28 22.05 -14.82
N GLU A 49 8.28 21.63 -15.59
CA GLU A 49 8.12 21.14 -16.97
C GLU A 49 7.71 19.65 -17.06
N ASP A 50 7.69 18.91 -15.94
CA ASP A 50 7.43 17.46 -15.96
C ASP A 50 5.95 17.11 -16.13
N GLY A 51 5.05 18.09 -16.08
CA GLY A 51 3.61 17.91 -16.28
C GLY A 51 2.90 17.15 -15.16
N VAL A 52 3.54 16.95 -14.00
CA VAL A 52 2.96 16.24 -12.86
C VAL A 52 2.52 17.22 -11.78
N HIS A 53 1.23 17.57 -11.81
CA HIS A 53 0.65 18.56 -10.88
C HIS A 53 -0.38 17.95 -9.93
N THR A 54 -0.88 16.75 -10.27
CA THR A 54 -1.91 16.03 -9.52
C THR A 54 -1.45 14.61 -9.18
N VAL A 55 -2.17 13.98 -8.25
CA VAL A 55 -1.97 12.55 -7.92
C VAL A 55 -2.28 11.67 -9.13
N GLU A 56 -3.29 12.03 -9.92
CA GLU A 56 -3.64 11.34 -11.16
C GLU A 56 -2.54 11.46 -12.22
N ASP A 57 -1.86 12.61 -12.34
CA ASP A 57 -0.70 12.77 -13.23
C ASP A 57 0.45 11.86 -12.79
N ALA A 58 0.75 11.83 -11.48
CA ALA A 58 1.80 10.98 -10.94
C ALA A 58 1.49 9.49 -11.16
N SER A 59 0.22 9.11 -11.03
CA SER A 59 -0.26 7.74 -11.29
C SER A 59 -0.11 7.35 -12.77
N ARG A 60 -0.44 8.26 -13.70
CA ARG A 60 -0.19 8.06 -15.14
C ARG A 60 1.30 7.95 -15.44
N LYS A 61 2.14 8.82 -14.87
CA LYS A 61 3.59 8.77 -15.05
C LYS A 61 4.17 7.46 -14.50
N LEU A 62 3.70 6.98 -13.36
CA LEU A 62 4.07 5.68 -12.80
C LEU A 62 3.75 4.55 -13.78
N ALA A 63 2.55 4.53 -14.37
CA ALA A 63 2.17 3.51 -15.36
C ALA A 63 3.05 3.57 -16.62
N VAL A 64 3.40 4.77 -17.10
CA VAL A 64 4.35 4.95 -18.20
C VAL A 64 5.73 4.38 -17.83
N MET A 65 6.25 4.70 -16.65
CA MET A 65 7.53 4.17 -16.17
C MET A 65 7.53 2.65 -16.05
N ASP A 66 6.43 2.07 -15.60
CA ASP A 66 6.25 0.61 -15.50
C ASP A 66 6.29 -0.05 -16.89
N SER A 67 5.55 0.50 -17.87
CA SER A 67 5.59 0.02 -19.27
C SER A 67 6.97 0.12 -19.92
N GLN A 68 7.84 1.00 -19.41
CA GLN A 68 9.22 1.16 -19.85
C GLN A 68 10.20 0.23 -19.12
N GLY A 69 9.73 -0.60 -18.19
CA GLY A 69 10.55 -1.50 -17.37
C GLY A 69 11.39 -0.78 -16.32
N ARG A 70 10.95 0.40 -15.86
CA ARG A 70 11.67 1.24 -14.90
C ARG A 70 11.18 1.11 -13.47
N VAL A 71 10.21 0.23 -13.20
CA VAL A 71 9.59 0.04 -11.89
C VAL A 71 9.92 -1.36 -11.39
N TRP A 72 10.37 -1.44 -10.14
CA TRP A 72 10.71 -2.71 -9.48
C TRP A 72 10.22 -2.65 -8.04
N ALA A 73 9.58 -3.71 -7.56
CA ALA A 73 9.12 -3.79 -6.18
C ALA A 73 10.29 -4.13 -5.25
N GLN A 74 10.55 -3.26 -4.29
CA GLN A 74 11.52 -3.48 -3.20
C GLN A 74 10.78 -3.55 -1.86
N GLU A 75 10.90 -4.67 -1.16
CA GLU A 75 10.34 -4.80 0.20
C GLU A 75 11.06 -3.87 1.18
N MET A 76 10.30 -3.07 1.91
CA MET A 76 10.79 -2.16 2.95
C MET A 76 9.87 -2.18 4.17
N LEU A 77 10.44 -1.86 5.33
CA LEU A 77 9.69 -1.61 6.55
C LEU A 77 9.49 -0.10 6.72
N LEU A 78 8.27 0.37 6.51
CA LEU A 78 7.87 1.76 6.71
C LEU A 78 7.48 1.96 8.17
N ARG A 79 8.24 2.80 8.86
CA ARG A 79 7.99 3.19 10.25
C ARG A 79 7.45 4.62 10.30
N VAL A 80 6.31 4.79 10.95
CA VAL A 80 5.70 6.09 11.22
C VAL A 80 5.84 6.40 12.71
N SER A 81 6.30 7.60 13.04
CA SER A 81 6.41 8.13 14.39
C SER A 81 5.90 9.58 14.41
N PRO A 82 5.75 10.24 15.57
CA PRO A 82 5.20 11.59 15.62
C PRO A 82 6.15 12.64 15.01
N SER A 83 7.46 12.35 14.96
CA SER A 83 8.48 13.27 14.44
C SER A 83 8.88 12.99 12.99
N GLN A 84 8.73 11.76 12.50
CA GLN A 84 9.24 11.37 11.18
C GLN A 84 8.64 10.06 10.65
N VAL A 85 8.78 9.89 9.33
CA VAL A 85 8.63 8.62 8.63
C VAL A 85 10.01 8.10 8.25
N THR A 86 10.29 6.83 8.50
CA THR A 86 11.58 6.19 8.19
C THR A 86 11.36 4.93 7.38
N LEU A 87 12.12 4.80 6.29
CA LEU A 87 12.20 3.56 5.50
C LEU A 87 13.41 2.77 5.94
N LEU A 88 13.20 1.48 6.18
CA LEU A 88 14.17 0.59 6.78
C LEU A 88 14.25 -0.69 5.95
N ASP A 89 15.44 -1.27 5.89
CA ASP A 89 15.59 -2.64 5.41
C ASP A 89 14.86 -3.61 6.36
N PRO A 90 14.08 -4.57 5.83
CA PRO A 90 13.23 -5.44 6.65
C PRO A 90 14.01 -6.52 7.43
N VAL A 91 15.27 -6.81 7.10
CA VAL A 91 16.04 -7.93 7.67
C VAL A 91 17.17 -7.48 8.58
N SER A 92 17.89 -6.43 8.21
CA SER A 92 19.06 -5.89 8.93
C SER A 92 18.71 -5.03 10.15
N LYS A 93 17.44 -5.05 10.55
CA LYS A 93 16.88 -4.35 11.71
C LYS A 93 17.02 -5.13 13.00
#